data_AF-A0A7S3A615-F1
#
_entry.id   AF-A0A7S3A615-F1
#
_cell.length_a   1.000
_cell.length_b   1.000
_cell.length_c   1.000
_cell.angle_alpha   90.00
_cell.angle_beta   90.00
_cell.angle_gamma   90.00
#
_symmetry.space_group_name_H-M   'P 1'
#
loop_
_entity.id
_entity.type
_entity.pdbx_description
1 polymer ?
#
loop_
_entity_poly.entity_id
_entity_poly.type
_entity_poly.pdbx_seq_one_letter_code
_entity_poly.pdbx_strand_id
1 'polypeptide(L)'
;MCRERIWPSKAAQLLGVKNVAGNPIKGWLRFYGNMAGPSGRDGGACNLYILHEVGDTDTIQGLSLRYEVDTDLICRYNALMSQHHLTHRSQVFIPVVHEEQRMWYKEKTGDIVYDPHVGREYVVVRKVATERVKRKEDRDLRRQRIRDLMVSLVARGLHVEEAEARFYLDDANMDVGLACRTLVEDRKWSSS
;
A
#
# COMPACT_ATOMS: atom_id res chain seq x y z
N MET A 1 40.06 -9.50 4.40
CA MET A 1 39.93 -10.87 3.87
C MET A 1 38.47 -11.29 3.94
N CYS A 2 37.79 -11.30 2.79
CA CYS A 2 36.38 -11.68 2.67
C CYS A 2 36.24 -13.18 2.93
N ARG A 3 35.37 -13.56 3.87
CA ARG A 3 34.95 -14.96 4.00
C ARG A 3 33.72 -15.18 3.13
N GLU A 4 33.92 -15.87 2.02
CA GLU A 4 32.85 -16.49 1.25
C GLU A 4 32.08 -17.46 2.17
N ARG A 5 30.79 -17.22 2.40
CA ARG A 5 29.91 -18.27 2.95
C ARG A 5 28.97 -18.72 1.84
N ILE A 6 29.34 -19.84 1.25
CA ILE A 6 28.53 -20.58 0.29
C ILE A 6 27.47 -21.31 1.11
N TRP A 7 26.21 -20.90 0.97
CA TRP A 7 25.09 -21.64 1.57
C TRP A 7 24.57 -22.66 0.55
N PRO A 8 24.46 -23.95 0.90
CA PRO A 8 23.88 -24.95 0.01
C PRO A 8 22.38 -24.70 -0.17
N SER A 9 21.86 -25.01 -1.37
CA SER A 9 20.48 -24.75 -1.81
C SER A 9 19.37 -25.26 -0.87
N LYS A 10 19.69 -26.20 0.03
CA LYS A 10 18.79 -26.67 1.09
C LYS A 10 18.35 -25.56 2.04
N ALA A 11 19.19 -24.56 2.32
CA ALA A 11 18.81 -23.44 3.20
C ALA A 11 17.80 -22.49 2.52
N ALA A 12 17.94 -22.25 1.22
CA ALA A 12 16.97 -21.47 0.44
C ALA A 12 15.61 -22.20 0.30
N GLN A 13 15.62 -23.54 0.25
CA GLN A 13 14.40 -24.36 0.31
C GLN A 13 13.75 -24.33 1.71
N LEU A 14 14.53 -24.35 2.79
CA LEU A 14 14.01 -24.22 4.16
C LEU A 14 13.42 -22.84 4.46
N LEU A 15 13.88 -21.79 3.77
CA LEU A 15 13.38 -20.41 3.90
C LEU A 15 12.28 -20.03 2.89
N GLY A 16 11.84 -20.97 2.04
CA GLY A 16 10.69 -20.77 1.15
C GLY A 16 10.87 -19.67 0.08
N VAL A 17 12.11 -19.28 -0.23
CA VAL A 17 12.39 -18.16 -1.13
C VAL A 17 12.09 -18.56 -2.57
N LYS A 18 11.15 -17.84 -3.21
CA LYS A 18 10.77 -18.00 -4.62
C LYS A 18 11.26 -16.79 -5.40
N ASN A 19 11.52 -16.95 -6.69
CA ASN A 19 11.79 -15.80 -7.56
C ASN A 19 10.49 -15.03 -7.87
N VAL A 20 10.61 -13.90 -8.56
CA VAL A 20 9.49 -13.05 -9.02
C VAL A 20 8.46 -13.82 -9.86
N ALA A 21 8.86 -14.95 -10.46
CA ALA A 21 7.99 -15.84 -11.24
C ALA A 21 7.39 -17.00 -10.41
N GLY A 22 7.57 -17.02 -9.09
CA GLY A 22 7.02 -18.05 -8.20
C GLY A 22 7.73 -19.41 -8.25
N ASN A 23 8.85 -19.52 -8.99
CA ASN A 23 9.60 -20.76 -9.14
C ASN A 23 10.65 -20.92 -8.03
N PRO A 24 10.88 -22.16 -7.54
CA PRO A 24 11.99 -22.44 -6.65
C PRO A 24 13.31 -22.19 -7.38
N ILE A 25 14.17 -21.38 -6.77
CA ILE A 25 15.43 -20.96 -7.38
C ILE A 25 16.36 -22.17 -7.50
N LYS A 26 16.54 -22.69 -8.72
CA LYS A 26 17.54 -23.72 -9.03
C LYS A 26 18.82 -23.03 -9.50
N GLY A 27 19.82 -22.98 -8.63
CA GLY A 27 21.14 -22.46 -8.96
C GLY A 27 21.91 -21.94 -7.76
N TRP A 28 23.23 -21.84 -7.93
CA TRP A 28 24.14 -21.27 -6.96
C TRP A 28 24.00 -19.74 -7.01
N LEU A 29 23.35 -19.14 -6.01
CA LEU A 29 23.32 -17.68 -5.89
C LEU A 29 24.71 -17.19 -5.45
N ARG A 30 25.38 -16.42 -6.30
CA ARG A 30 26.49 -15.56 -5.88
C ARG A 30 25.90 -14.34 -5.19
N PHE A 31 25.98 -14.30 -3.87
CA PHE A 31 25.75 -13.07 -3.11
C PHE A 31 26.91 -12.10 -3.38
N TYR A 32 26.73 -11.13 -4.28
CA TYR A 32 27.57 -9.94 -4.32
C TYR A 32 26.92 -8.86 -3.47
N GLY A 33 27.02 -9.00 -2.16
CA GLY A 33 26.46 -8.04 -1.23
C GLY A 33 27.47 -7.71 -0.15
N ASN A 34 28.29 -6.69 -0.39
CA ASN A 34 28.88 -5.95 0.72
C ASN A 34 27.71 -5.32 1.49
N MET A 35 27.20 -6.01 2.52
CA MET A 35 26.10 -5.53 3.37
C MET A 35 26.57 -4.45 4.35
N ALA A 36 27.48 -3.59 3.90
CA ALA A 36 27.89 -2.40 4.59
C ALA A 36 27.06 -1.23 4.05
N GLY A 37 26.17 -0.69 4.89
CA GLY A 37 25.79 0.71 4.74
C GLY A 37 27.03 1.63 4.83
N PRO A 38 26.88 2.94 4.59
CA PRO A 38 28.00 3.89 4.48
C PRO A 38 28.91 4.01 5.72
N SER A 39 28.59 3.37 6.84
CA SER A 39 29.43 3.27 8.03
C SER A 39 29.81 1.81 8.27
N GLY A 40 30.90 1.37 7.63
CA GLY A 40 31.38 0.00 7.68
C GLY A 40 31.93 -0.45 9.03
N ARG A 41 31.06 -0.80 9.99
CA ARG A 41 31.48 -1.52 11.22
C ARG A 41 30.63 -2.71 11.65
N ASP A 42 29.42 -2.91 11.15
CA ASP A 42 28.60 -4.02 11.64
C ASP A 42 28.58 -5.19 10.65
N GLY A 43 29.52 -6.12 10.85
CA GLY A 43 29.57 -7.38 10.15
C GLY A 43 28.44 -8.31 10.61
N GLY A 44 27.48 -8.60 9.72
CA GLY A 44 26.82 -9.91 9.72
C GLY A 44 25.30 -9.97 9.80
N ALA A 45 24.57 -8.86 9.82
CA ALA A 45 23.10 -8.89 9.76
C ALA A 45 22.60 -8.57 8.35
N CYS A 46 21.78 -9.45 7.76
CA CYS A 46 21.00 -9.10 6.58
C CYS A 46 20.04 -7.98 6.97
N ASN A 47 20.25 -6.78 6.41
CA ASN A 47 19.32 -5.69 6.60
C ASN A 47 18.01 -6.03 5.88
N LEU A 48 16.91 -6.07 6.63
CA LEU A 48 15.57 -6.24 6.08
C LEU A 48 14.98 -4.86 5.77
N TYR A 49 14.32 -4.77 4.63
CA TYR A 49 13.68 -3.56 4.17
C TYR A 49 12.20 -3.82 3.92
N ILE A 50 11.37 -2.78 4.06
CA ILE A 50 9.97 -2.79 3.67
C ILE A 50 9.85 -2.02 2.37
N LEU A 51 9.23 -2.63 1.35
CA LEU A 51 8.89 -1.94 0.11
C LEU A 51 7.65 -1.11 0.36
N HIS A 52 7.78 0.21 0.22
CA HIS A 52 6.68 1.14 0.25
C HIS A 52 6.45 1.71 -1.15
N GLU A 53 5.23 1.56 -1.65
CA GLU A 53 4.79 2.23 -2.88
C GLU A 53 4.42 3.68 -2.56
N VAL A 54 5.15 4.62 -3.17
CA VAL A 54 4.97 6.04 -2.96
C VAL A 54 3.64 6.48 -3.58
N GLY A 55 2.77 7.08 -2.76
CA GLY A 55 1.59 7.80 -3.24
C GLY A 55 1.82 9.31 -3.31
N ASP A 56 0.94 10.02 -4.02
CA ASP A 56 1.03 11.48 -4.23
C ASP A 56 1.03 12.30 -2.92
N THR A 57 0.47 11.74 -1.85
CA THR A 57 0.40 12.38 -0.53
C THR A 57 1.50 11.95 0.43
N ASP A 58 2.38 11.02 0.04
CA ASP A 58 3.41 10.53 0.95
C ASP A 58 4.57 11.54 1.02
N THR A 59 5.00 11.85 2.25
CA THR A 59 6.17 12.68 2.52
C THR A 59 7.23 11.90 3.27
N ILE A 60 8.52 12.27 3.15
CA ILE A 60 9.61 11.60 3.87
C ILE A 60 9.34 11.63 5.38
N GLN A 61 8.85 12.76 5.90
CA GLN A 61 8.42 12.90 7.30
C GLN A 61 7.22 12.00 7.63
N GLY A 62 6.23 11.93 6.74
CA GLY A 62 5.07 11.05 6.91
C GLY A 62 5.46 9.56 6.92
N LEU A 63 6.44 9.16 6.12
CA LEU A 63 7.00 7.81 6.12
C LEU A 63 7.79 7.54 7.41
N SER A 64 8.60 8.49 7.86
CA SER A 64 9.33 8.40 9.13
C SER A 64 8.39 8.15 10.31
N LEU A 65 7.29 8.90 10.40
CA LEU A 65 6.28 8.70 11.44
C LEU A 65 5.52 7.38 11.29
N ARG A 66 5.15 6.99 10.06
CA ARG A 66 4.37 5.76 9.80
C ARG A 66 5.14 4.48 10.12
N TYR A 67 6.46 4.51 9.94
CA TYR A 67 7.31 3.34 10.09
C TYR A 67 8.25 3.43 11.30
N GLU A 68 8.23 4.52 12.05
CA GLU A 68 9.08 4.77 13.21
C GLU A 68 10.58 4.66 12.85
N VAL A 69 10.96 5.28 11.74
CA VAL A 69 12.34 5.27 11.23
C VAL A 69 12.80 6.70 11.02
N ASP A 70 14.06 6.99 11.34
CA ASP A 70 14.65 8.31 11.09
C ASP A 70 14.58 8.69 9.60
N THR A 71 14.16 9.93 9.34
CA THR A 71 14.14 10.55 8.00
C THR A 71 15.50 10.44 7.33
N ASP A 72 16.57 10.67 8.08
CA ASP A 72 17.96 10.55 7.65
C ASP A 72 18.30 9.16 7.11
N LEU A 73 17.85 8.11 7.78
CA LEU A 73 18.10 6.73 7.34
C LEU A 73 17.36 6.46 6.04
N ILE A 74 16.08 6.85 5.97
CA ILE A 74 15.27 6.71 4.74
C ILE A 74 15.96 7.42 3.58
N CYS A 75 16.44 8.64 3.79
CA CYS A 75 17.15 9.41 2.77
C CYS A 75 18.45 8.73 2.32
N ARG A 76 19.29 8.29 3.27
CA ARG A 76 20.58 7.65 2.98
C ARG A 76 20.44 6.32 2.25
N TYR A 77 19.50 5.47 2.63
CA TYR A 77 19.34 4.16 2.01
C TYR A 77 18.75 4.20 0.61
N ASN A 78 17.97 5.24 0.31
CA ASN A 78 17.35 5.43 -0.99
C ASN A 78 18.11 6.44 -1.85
N ALA A 79 19.18 7.08 -1.39
CA ALA A 79 19.81 8.21 -2.08
C ALA A 79 18.80 9.35 -2.41
N LEU A 80 17.91 9.66 -1.46
CA LEU A 80 17.04 10.82 -1.54
C LEU A 80 17.81 12.03 -0.99
N MET A 81 17.87 13.10 -1.77
CA MET A 81 18.48 14.38 -1.35
C MET A 81 17.41 15.40 -0.94
N SER A 82 16.19 15.23 -1.44
CA SER A 82 15.08 16.14 -1.20
C SER A 82 13.74 15.41 -1.27
N GLN A 83 12.69 16.04 -0.75
CA GLN A 83 11.31 15.58 -0.87
C GLN A 83 10.86 15.43 -2.33
N HIS A 84 11.40 16.25 -3.24
CA HIS A 84 11.08 16.17 -4.67
C HIS A 84 11.61 14.88 -5.31
N HIS A 85 12.68 14.28 -4.79
CA HIS A 85 13.15 12.99 -5.31
C HIS A 85 12.20 11.84 -4.98
N LEU A 86 11.35 12.01 -3.94
CA LEU A 86 10.35 11.01 -3.58
C LEU A 86 9.25 10.92 -4.63
N THR A 87 8.79 12.06 -5.16
CA THR A 87 7.68 12.10 -6.13
C THR A 87 8.03 11.50 -7.49
N HIS A 88 9.32 11.44 -7.83
CA HIS A 88 9.80 10.78 -9.05
C HIS A 88 9.99 9.27 -8.91
N ARG A 89 9.77 8.70 -7.72
CA ARG A 89 9.94 7.28 -7.46
C ARG A 89 8.60 6.61 -7.30
N SER A 90 8.47 5.43 -7.90
CA SER A 90 7.32 4.56 -7.67
C SER A 90 7.43 3.83 -6.32
N GLN A 91 8.66 3.58 -5.85
CA GLN A 91 8.93 2.72 -4.69
C GLN A 91 10.08 3.25 -3.84
N VAL A 92 10.00 3.00 -2.53
CA VAL A 92 11.01 3.35 -1.52
C VAL A 92 11.24 2.18 -0.58
N PHE A 93 12.51 1.99 -0.21
CA PHE A 93 12.95 0.95 0.71
C PHE A 93 13.13 1.52 2.11
N ILE A 94 12.31 1.05 3.05
CA ILE A 94 12.34 1.53 4.44
C ILE A 94 13.09 0.52 5.30
N PRO A 95 14.21 0.90 5.96
CA PRO A 95 14.98 -0.04 6.77
C PRO A 95 14.21 -0.43 8.04
N VAL A 96 14.25 -1.72 8.40
CA VAL A 96 13.68 -2.20 9.67
C VAL A 96 14.72 -2.10 10.77
N VAL A 97 14.58 -1.08 11.61
CA VAL A 97 15.49 -0.80 12.72
C VAL A 97 15.14 -1.66 13.95
N HIS A 98 13.85 -1.80 14.27
CA HIS A 98 13.39 -2.53 15.44
C HIS A 98 13.63 -4.04 15.33
N GLU A 99 14.26 -4.62 16.35
CA GLU A 99 14.61 -6.04 16.39
C GLU A 99 13.38 -6.95 16.44
N GLU A 100 12.34 -6.56 17.18
CA GLU A 100 11.07 -7.29 17.24
C GLU A 100 10.41 -7.41 15.86
N GLN A 101 10.36 -6.28 15.13
CA GLN A 101 9.85 -6.26 13.76
C GLN A 101 10.72 -7.12 12.85
N ARG A 102 12.06 -7.01 12.97
CA ARG A 102 13.01 -7.80 12.19
C ARG A 102 12.80 -9.30 12.39
N MET A 103 12.57 -9.75 13.62
CA MET A 103 12.29 -11.16 13.93
C MET A 103 10.97 -11.62 13.33
N TRP A 104 9.91 -10.82 13.47
CA TRP A 104 8.61 -11.12 12.83
C TRP A 104 8.69 -11.21 11.31
N TYR A 105 9.53 -10.37 10.69
CA TYR A 105 9.75 -10.38 9.25
C TYR A 105 10.65 -11.52 8.77
N LYS A 106 11.58 -12.03 9.60
CA LYS A 106 12.42 -13.21 9.26
C LYS A 106 11.62 -14.50 9.10
N GLU A 107 10.53 -14.63 9.86
CA GLU A 107 9.62 -15.78 9.74
C GLU A 107 8.77 -15.72 8.45
N LYS A 108 8.71 -14.56 7.81
CA LYS A 108 7.99 -14.35 6.55
C LYS A 108 8.93 -14.48 5.36
N THR A 109 8.40 -15.04 4.28
CA THR A 109 9.12 -15.08 2.99
C THR A 109 9.41 -13.67 2.51
N GLY A 110 10.70 -13.36 2.34
CA GLY A 110 11.18 -12.13 1.74
C GLY A 110 11.49 -12.33 0.25
N ASP A 111 11.17 -11.31 -0.55
CA ASP A 111 11.57 -11.24 -1.96
C ASP A 111 12.87 -10.44 -2.06
N ILE A 112 13.76 -10.82 -2.97
CA ILE A 112 14.94 -10.01 -3.32
C ILE A 112 14.52 -9.06 -4.44
N VAL A 113 14.63 -7.75 -4.19
CA VAL A 113 14.28 -6.69 -5.14
C VAL A 113 15.51 -5.84 -5.42
N TYR A 114 15.78 -5.57 -6.70
CA TYR A 114 16.85 -4.70 -7.14
C TYR A 114 16.32 -3.29 -7.41
N ASP A 115 16.98 -2.27 -6.85
CA ASP A 115 16.69 -0.87 -7.16
C ASP A 115 17.62 -0.37 -8.28
N PRO A 116 17.09 -0.01 -9.47
CA PRO A 116 17.90 0.55 -10.54
C PRO A 116 18.47 1.93 -10.23
N HIS A 117 17.84 2.70 -9.32
CA HIS A 117 18.28 4.07 -9.01
C HIS A 117 19.50 4.11 -8.11
N VAL A 118 19.59 3.17 -7.15
CA VAL A 118 20.71 3.08 -6.20
C VAL A 118 21.71 2.01 -6.63
N GLY A 119 21.33 1.10 -7.52
CA GLY A 119 22.17 0.00 -7.99
C GLY A 119 22.41 -1.05 -6.91
N ARG A 120 21.45 -1.26 -6.01
CA ARG A 120 21.57 -2.14 -4.83
C ARG A 120 20.46 -3.18 -4.79
N GLU A 121 20.81 -4.36 -4.28
CA GLU A 121 19.85 -5.43 -3.97
C GLU A 121 19.37 -5.28 -2.53
N TYR A 122 18.05 -5.34 -2.35
CA TYR A 122 17.40 -5.27 -1.05
C TYR A 122 16.63 -6.57 -0.80
N VAL A 123 16.73 -7.09 0.43
CA VAL A 123 15.82 -8.15 0.89
C VAL A 123 14.59 -7.46 1.44
N VAL A 124 13.47 -7.63 0.74
CA VAL A 124 12.26 -6.89 1.02
C VAL A 124 11.17 -7.81 1.52
N VAL A 125 10.55 -7.41 2.63
CA VAL A 125 9.27 -7.98 3.02
C VAL A 125 8.15 -7.05 2.59
N ARG A 126 7.33 -7.55 1.66
CA ARG A 126 6.12 -6.84 1.24
C ARG A 126 5.11 -6.91 2.38
N LYS A 127 4.69 -5.75 2.91
CA LYS A 127 3.43 -5.72 3.68
C LYS A 127 2.33 -6.10 2.69
N VAL A 128 1.81 -7.32 2.81
CA VAL A 128 0.68 -7.80 2.01
C VAL A 128 -0.42 -6.75 2.13
N ALA A 129 -0.87 -6.23 0.98
CA ALA A 129 -1.72 -5.05 0.84
C ALA A 129 -3.17 -5.25 1.33
N THR A 130 -3.40 -6.08 2.34
CA THR A 130 -4.72 -6.31 2.94
C THR A 130 -5.34 -5.03 3.50
N GLU A 131 -4.52 -4.08 3.98
CA GLU A 131 -5.02 -2.82 4.57
C GLU A 131 -5.61 -1.85 3.53
N ARG A 132 -5.05 -1.80 2.31
CA ARG A 132 -5.52 -0.88 1.24
C ARG A 132 -6.86 -1.35 0.66
N VAL A 133 -7.06 -2.66 0.55
CA VAL A 133 -8.33 -3.26 0.11
C VAL A 133 -9.43 -2.95 1.12
N LYS A 134 -9.18 -3.17 2.42
CA LYS A 134 -10.13 -2.84 3.50
C LYS A 134 -10.57 -1.38 3.48
N ARG A 135 -9.65 -0.43 3.32
CA ARG A 135 -9.98 1.01 3.27
C ARG A 135 -10.80 1.42 2.05
N LYS A 136 -10.73 0.67 0.95
CA LYS A 136 -11.55 0.92 -0.24
C LYS A 136 -12.94 0.34 -0.04
N GLU A 137 -13.03 -0.91 0.43
CA GLU A 137 -14.28 -1.57 0.79
C GLU A 137 -15.09 -0.77 1.82
N ASP A 138 -14.45 -0.27 2.88
CA ASP A 138 -15.11 0.56 3.89
C ASP A 138 -15.68 1.88 3.31
N ARG A 139 -14.98 2.48 2.35
CA ARG A 139 -15.44 3.70 1.67
C ARG A 139 -16.64 3.43 0.77
N ASP A 140 -16.62 2.32 0.05
CA ASP A 140 -17.70 1.93 -0.84
C ASP A 140 -18.96 1.53 -0.06
N LEU A 141 -18.80 0.78 1.04
CA LEU A 141 -19.88 0.46 1.97
C LEU A 141 -20.48 1.71 2.62
N ARG A 142 -19.63 2.68 3.03
CA ARG A 142 -20.11 3.94 3.60
C ARG A 142 -20.91 4.75 2.58
N ARG A 143 -20.47 4.78 1.31
CA ARG A 143 -21.20 5.44 0.21
C ARG A 143 -22.56 4.78 -0.04
N GLN A 144 -22.62 3.45 -0.04
CA GLN A 144 -23.89 2.71 -0.18
C GLN A 144 -24.87 3.06 0.94
N ARG A 145 -24.42 3.03 2.21
CA ARG A 145 -25.28 3.40 3.35
C ARG A 145 -25.83 4.81 3.25
N ILE A 146 -25.03 5.76 2.79
CA ILE A 146 -25.48 7.16 2.60
C ILE A 146 -26.52 7.23 1.49
N ARG A 147 -26.33 6.51 0.37
CA ARG A 147 -27.34 6.43 -0.70
C ARG A 147 -28.65 5.85 -0.19
N ASP A 148 -28.60 4.71 0.50
CA ASP A 148 -29.81 4.05 1.01
C ASP A 148 -30.55 4.95 2.01
N LEU A 149 -29.81 5.67 2.85
CA LEU A 149 -30.38 6.68 3.75
C LEU A 149 -31.09 7.80 2.98
N MET A 150 -30.46 8.36 1.95
CA MET A 150 -31.06 9.41 1.12
C MET A 150 -32.35 8.93 0.44
N VAL A 151 -32.35 7.72 -0.14
CA VAL A 151 -33.54 7.12 -0.75
C VAL A 151 -34.66 6.99 0.28
N SER A 152 -34.36 6.47 1.47
CA SER A 152 -35.34 6.31 2.55
C SER A 152 -35.94 7.64 3.02
N LEU A 153 -35.15 8.72 3.02
CA LEU A 153 -35.59 10.05 3.44
C LEU A 153 -36.53 10.68 2.40
N VAL A 154 -36.20 10.57 1.11
CA VAL A 154 -37.05 11.08 0.02
C VAL A 154 -38.36 10.30 -0.06
N ALA A 155 -38.28 8.96 -0.03
CA ALA A 155 -39.44 8.08 -0.04
C ALA A 155 -40.41 8.41 1.10
N ARG A 156 -39.89 8.58 2.33
CA ARG A 156 -40.71 8.95 3.50
C ARG A 156 -41.23 10.39 3.43
N GLY A 157 -40.43 11.34 2.97
CA GLY A 157 -40.80 12.76 2.94
C GLY A 157 -41.87 13.09 1.89
N LEU A 158 -41.89 12.37 0.77
CA LEU A 158 -42.84 12.59 -0.33
C LEU A 158 -43.96 11.54 -0.37
N HIS A 159 -43.94 10.56 0.54
CA HIS A 159 -44.83 9.40 0.53
C HIS A 159 -44.80 8.71 -0.85
N VAL A 160 -43.60 8.28 -1.25
CA VAL A 160 -43.28 7.62 -2.52
C VAL A 160 -42.60 6.28 -2.23
N GLU A 161 -42.71 5.31 -3.14
CA GLU A 161 -41.96 4.06 -3.02
C GLU A 161 -40.45 4.27 -3.15
N GLU A 162 -39.65 3.44 -2.48
CA GLU A 162 -38.19 3.54 -2.51
C GLU A 162 -37.61 3.38 -3.92
N ALA A 163 -38.24 2.55 -4.76
CA ALA A 163 -37.82 2.34 -6.14
C ALA A 163 -37.94 3.61 -6.99
N GLU A 164 -39.05 4.34 -6.82
CA GLU A 164 -39.30 5.60 -7.51
C GLU A 164 -38.42 6.72 -6.96
N ALA A 165 -38.27 6.83 -5.64
CA ALA A 165 -37.33 7.79 -5.03
C ALA A 165 -35.88 7.58 -5.51
N ARG A 166 -35.48 6.32 -5.71
CA ARG A 166 -34.15 5.97 -6.22
C ARG A 166 -33.96 6.42 -7.67
N PHE A 167 -34.97 6.26 -8.52
CA PHE A 167 -34.93 6.72 -9.91
C PHE A 167 -34.65 8.23 -10.00
N TYR A 168 -35.40 9.06 -9.27
CA TYR A 168 -35.20 10.51 -9.30
C TYR A 168 -33.88 10.95 -8.66
N LEU A 169 -33.41 10.26 -7.62
CA LEU A 169 -32.10 10.56 -7.02
C LEU A 169 -30.94 10.20 -7.95
N ASP A 170 -31.04 9.10 -8.69
CA ASP A 170 -30.03 8.70 -9.65
C ASP A 170 -29.99 9.68 -10.85
N ASP A 171 -31.15 10.14 -11.33
CA ASP A 171 -31.26 11.16 -12.40
C ASP A 171 -30.72 12.53 -11.96
N ALA A 172 -31.00 12.93 -10.72
CA ALA A 172 -30.53 14.19 -10.12
C ALA A 172 -29.08 14.13 -9.61
N ASN A 173 -28.30 13.09 -9.94
CA ASN A 173 -26.92 12.88 -9.46
C ASN A 173 -26.80 13.02 -7.92
N MET A 174 -27.75 12.43 -7.19
CA MET A 174 -27.90 12.47 -5.73
C MET A 174 -28.22 13.86 -5.12
N ASP A 175 -28.63 14.85 -5.91
CA ASP A 175 -29.16 16.12 -5.39
C ASP A 175 -30.62 15.95 -4.94
N VAL A 176 -30.82 15.88 -3.63
CA VAL A 176 -32.13 15.72 -2.99
C VAL A 176 -33.07 16.88 -3.35
N GLY A 177 -32.55 18.11 -3.44
CA GLY A 177 -33.36 19.29 -3.70
C GLY A 177 -33.89 19.36 -5.13
N LEU A 178 -33.10 18.88 -6.09
CA LEU A 178 -33.51 18.74 -7.48
C LEU A 178 -34.50 17.58 -7.64
N ALA A 179 -34.19 16.40 -7.08
CA ALA A 179 -35.05 15.21 -7.15
C ALA A 179 -36.45 15.44 -6.56
N CYS A 180 -36.54 16.16 -5.43
CA CYS A 180 -37.83 16.49 -4.84
C CYS A 180 -38.65 17.45 -5.72
N ARG A 181 -38.01 18.41 -6.40
CA ARG A 181 -38.72 19.35 -7.27
C ARG A 181 -39.27 18.67 -8.51
N THR A 182 -38.45 17.86 -9.19
CA THR A 182 -38.87 17.11 -10.38
C THR A 182 -40.02 16.16 -10.06
N LEU A 183 -39.96 15.44 -8.92
CA LEU A 183 -41.03 14.54 -8.50
C LEU A 183 -42.34 15.29 -8.22
N VAL A 184 -42.28 16.44 -7.56
CA VAL A 184 -43.46 17.28 -7.31
C VAL A 184 -44.05 17.84 -8.61
N GLU A 185 -43.20 18.21 -9.58
CA GLU A 185 -43.64 18.65 -10.90
C GLU A 185 -44.35 17.51 -11.65
N ASP A 186 -43.76 16.32 -11.71
CA ASP A 186 -44.35 15.15 -12.39
C ASP A 186 -45.70 14.74 -11.76
N ARG A 187 -45.83 14.82 -10.43
CA ARG A 187 -47.12 14.57 -9.76
C ARG A 187 -48.20 15.59 -10.14
N LYS A 188 -47.83 16.85 -10.39
CA LYS A 188 -48.78 17.87 -10.86
C LYS A 188 -49.27 17.56 -12.27
N TRP A 189 -48.39 17.03 -13.12
CA TRP A 189 -48.77 16.59 -14.48
C TRP A 189 -49.71 15.39 -14.46
N SER A 190 -49.52 14.43 -13.56
CA SER A 190 -50.37 13.23 -13.47
C SER A 190 -51.74 13.46 -12.84
N SER A 191 -51.95 14.59 -12.17
CA SER A 191 -53.19 14.91 -11.43
C SER A 191 -54.12 15.90 -12.14
N SER A 192 -53.73 16.39 -13.32
CA SER A 192 -54.56 17.24 -14.21
C SER A 192 -55.16 16.42 -15.33
#